data_AF-A0A1V5P4B7-F1
#
_entry.id   AF-A0A1V5P4B7-F1
#
_cell.length_a   1.000
_cell.length_b   1.000
_cell.length_c   1.000
_cell.angle_alpha   90.00
_cell.angle_beta   90.00
_cell.angle_gamma   90.00
#
_symmetry.space_group_name_H-M   'P 1'
#
loop_
_entity.id
_entity.type
_entity.pdbx_description
1 polymer ?
#
loop_
_entity_poly.entity_id
_entity_poly.type
_entity_poly.pdbx_seq_one_letter_code
_entity_poly.pdbx_strand_id
1 'polypeptide(L)'
;MKPTFAILGLICLSITQLSCNQNCSCNEKSAVRQTTIDSMETRIQQLETQIKPRLSVLMNRLQVHHGRMWQPGISNDWKLAGYELEKVKETLTDLSANFGTDKYAESTIDLEISKLQSTIAQMEQAVNAKNKDSFVENYSALTTQCNSCHKATGLDFYKVIQPVTPAYSGETE
;
A
#
# COMPACT_ATOMS: atom_id res chain seq x y z
N MET A 1 -57.10 18.38 64.06
CA MET A 1 -57.43 19.08 62.79
C MET A 1 -56.33 20.08 62.48
N LYS A 2 -55.62 19.92 61.33
CA LYS A 2 -54.60 20.79 60.70
C LYS A 2 -53.23 20.99 61.44
N PRO A 3 -52.09 21.19 60.74
CA PRO A 3 -51.67 20.76 59.39
C PRO A 3 -50.26 20.12 59.37
N THR A 4 -50.14 18.86 58.95
CA THR A 4 -48.84 18.16 58.72
C THR A 4 -48.40 18.14 57.25
N PHE A 5 -48.96 19.01 56.40
CA PHE A 5 -48.71 18.99 54.95
C PHE A 5 -47.66 19.99 54.43
N ALA A 6 -47.02 20.80 55.30
CA ALA A 6 -46.14 21.88 54.83
C ALA A 6 -44.67 21.47 54.65
N ILE A 7 -44.20 20.34 55.19
CA ILE A 7 -42.76 20.01 55.21
C ILE A 7 -42.37 19.07 54.04
N LEU A 8 -43.30 18.26 53.53
CA LEU A 8 -43.01 17.33 52.43
C LEU A 8 -42.90 18.02 51.05
N GLY A 9 -43.44 19.24 50.92
CA GLY A 9 -43.34 20.04 49.69
C GLY A 9 -42.00 20.76 49.49
N LEU A 10 -41.25 21.02 50.56
CA LEU A 10 -39.98 21.77 50.48
C LEU A 10 -38.76 20.89 50.14
N ILE A 11 -38.82 19.60 50.48
CA ILE A 11 -37.73 18.64 50.21
C ILE A 11 -37.75 18.22 48.73
N CYS A 12 -38.90 18.23 48.06
CA CYS A 12 -39.01 17.87 46.64
C CYS A 12 -38.54 19.00 45.68
N LEU A 13 -38.54 20.27 46.15
CA LEU A 13 -38.12 21.41 45.31
C LEU A 13 -36.60 21.65 45.33
N SER A 14 -35.87 21.05 46.27
CA SER A 14 -34.41 21.16 46.37
C SER A 14 -33.66 20.06 45.62
N ILE A 15 -34.30 18.92 45.32
CA ILE A 15 -33.68 17.79 44.61
C ILE A 15 -33.67 18.00 43.07
N THR A 16 -34.53 18.86 42.53
CA THR A 16 -34.55 19.18 41.08
C THR A 16 -33.43 20.14 40.64
N GLN A 17 -32.75 20.82 41.56
CA GLN A 17 -31.67 21.76 41.25
C GLN A 17 -30.30 21.08 41.07
N LEU A 18 -30.10 19.85 41.57
CA LEU A 18 -28.82 19.14 41.42
C LEU A 18 -28.71 18.36 40.09
N SER A 19 -29.84 17.94 39.52
CA SER A 19 -29.88 17.12 38.30
C SER A 19 -29.56 17.88 37.01
N CYS A 20 -29.61 19.21 37.01
CA CYS A 20 -29.19 20.01 35.87
C CYS A 20 -27.66 20.17 35.79
N ASN A 21 -26.94 20.13 36.92
CA ASN A 21 -25.51 20.39 36.94
C ASN A 21 -24.68 19.15 36.50
N GLN A 22 -25.18 17.94 36.77
CA GLN A 22 -24.48 16.69 36.45
C GLN A 22 -24.67 16.27 34.98
N ASN A 23 -25.84 16.54 34.40
CA ASN A 23 -26.13 16.26 32.99
C ASN A 23 -25.37 17.17 32.00
N CYS A 24 -25.19 18.45 32.34
CA CYS A 24 -24.38 19.36 31.51
C CYS A 24 -22.90 18.95 31.49
N SER A 25 -22.32 18.60 32.64
CA SER A 25 -20.91 18.21 32.74
C SER A 25 -20.59 16.91 31.99
N CYS A 26 -21.50 15.93 32.01
CA CYS A 26 -21.35 14.68 31.26
C CYS A 26 -21.51 14.89 29.75
N ASN A 27 -22.48 15.72 29.33
CA ASN A 27 -22.74 16.02 27.91
C ASN A 27 -21.60 16.83 27.26
N GLU A 28 -21.02 17.78 28.01
CA GLU A 28 -19.85 18.54 27.59
C GLU A 28 -18.61 17.64 27.46
N LYS A 29 -18.37 16.76 28.43
CA LYS A 29 -17.28 15.77 28.37
C LYS A 29 -17.45 14.76 27.24
N SER A 30 -18.68 14.35 26.88
CA SER A 30 -18.92 13.48 25.73
C SER A 30 -18.75 14.21 24.41
N ALA A 31 -19.23 15.46 24.30
CA ALA A 31 -19.07 16.29 23.11
C ALA A 31 -17.58 16.59 22.84
N VAL A 32 -16.81 16.98 23.85
CA VAL A 32 -15.36 17.22 23.73
C VAL A 32 -14.62 15.95 23.28
N ARG A 33 -15.02 14.77 23.78
CA ARG A 33 -14.43 13.50 23.35
C ARG A 33 -14.74 13.20 21.88
N GLN A 34 -15.99 13.40 21.45
CA GLN A 34 -16.40 13.19 20.08
C GLN A 34 -15.66 14.14 19.13
N THR A 35 -15.60 15.43 19.45
CA THR A 35 -14.84 16.41 18.66
C THR A 35 -13.35 16.08 18.60
N THR A 36 -12.78 15.51 19.68
CA THR A 36 -11.39 15.04 19.67
C THR A 36 -11.21 13.85 18.72
N ILE A 37 -12.13 12.88 18.73
CA ILE A 37 -12.11 11.73 17.81
C ILE A 37 -12.25 12.20 16.36
N ASP A 38 -13.22 13.05 16.06
CA ASP A 38 -13.44 13.58 14.70
C ASP A 38 -12.20 14.36 14.20
N SER A 39 -11.55 15.11 15.10
CA SER A 39 -10.31 15.81 14.79
C SER A 39 -9.15 14.85 14.52
N MET A 40 -9.06 13.76 15.28
CA MET A 40 -8.04 12.72 15.06
C MET A 40 -8.28 11.97 13.75
N GLU A 41 -9.52 11.59 13.43
CA GLU A 41 -9.89 10.96 12.16
C GLU A 41 -9.55 11.88 10.98
N THR A 42 -9.87 13.17 11.07
CA THR A 42 -9.51 14.16 10.05
C THR A 42 -8.00 14.23 9.85
N ARG A 43 -7.21 14.22 10.93
CA ARG A 43 -5.75 14.23 10.85
C ARG A 43 -5.19 12.93 10.27
N ILE A 44 -5.79 11.78 10.57
CA ILE A 44 -5.42 10.49 9.97
C ILE A 44 -5.68 10.55 8.46
N GLN A 45 -6.85 10.99 8.03
CA GLN A 45 -7.18 11.14 6.60
C GLN A 45 -6.21 12.09 5.88
N GLN A 46 -5.86 13.21 6.53
CA GLN A 46 -4.86 14.15 6.01
C GLN A 46 -3.47 13.50 5.90
N LEU A 47 -3.06 12.70 6.87
CA LEU A 47 -1.78 11.99 6.83
C LEU A 47 -1.76 10.91 5.75
N GLU A 48 -2.84 10.13 5.61
CA GLU A 48 -2.95 9.10 4.55
C GLU A 48 -2.78 9.70 3.16
N THR A 49 -3.37 10.87 2.90
CA THR A 49 -3.18 11.59 1.62
C THR A 49 -1.78 12.18 1.43
N GLN A 50 -0.97 12.27 2.50
CA GLN A 50 0.39 12.81 2.46
C GLN A 50 1.48 11.73 2.47
N ILE A 51 1.16 10.48 2.82
CA ILE A 51 2.11 9.37 2.85
C ILE A 51 2.20 8.75 1.45
N LYS A 52 2.93 9.41 0.55
CA LYS A 52 3.39 8.81 -0.72
C LYS A 52 4.70 8.05 -0.46
N PRO A 53 4.83 6.76 -0.82
CA PRO A 53 6.10 6.06 -0.74
C PRO A 53 7.13 6.78 -1.62
N ARG A 54 8.42 6.68 -1.27
CA ARG A 54 9.47 7.20 -2.15
C ARG A 54 9.61 6.31 -3.38
N LEU A 55 9.88 6.90 -4.55
CA LEU A 55 10.10 6.15 -5.79
C LEU A 55 11.18 5.07 -5.61
N SER A 56 12.28 5.41 -4.91
CA SER A 56 13.37 4.49 -4.61
C SER A 56 12.94 3.26 -3.80
N VAL A 57 11.92 3.38 -2.95
CA VAL A 57 11.38 2.26 -2.15
C VAL A 57 10.62 1.30 -3.06
N LEU A 58 9.75 1.82 -3.93
CA LEU A 58 9.01 0.98 -4.88
C LEU A 58 9.95 0.34 -5.92
N MET A 59 10.92 1.08 -6.45
CA MET A 59 11.90 0.53 -7.39
C MET A 59 12.79 -0.53 -6.75
N ASN A 60 13.16 -0.37 -5.46
CA ASN A 60 13.90 -1.41 -4.74
C ASN A 60 13.04 -2.66 -4.51
N ARG A 61 11.78 -2.51 -4.10
CA ARG A 61 10.82 -3.63 -4.00
C ARG A 61 10.69 -4.36 -5.33
N LEU A 62 10.52 -3.62 -6.43
CA LEU A 62 10.43 -4.20 -7.78
C LEU A 62 11.70 -4.99 -8.15
N GLN A 63 12.88 -4.42 -7.89
CA GLN A 63 14.17 -5.07 -8.14
C GLN A 63 14.32 -6.37 -7.33
N VAL A 64 13.91 -6.36 -6.06
CA VAL A 64 13.98 -7.54 -5.18
C VAL A 64 13.11 -8.67 -5.73
N HIS A 65 11.83 -8.41 -6.05
CA HIS A 65 10.93 -9.45 -6.55
C HIS A 65 11.33 -9.94 -7.95
N HIS A 66 11.73 -9.03 -8.85
CA HIS A 66 12.29 -9.41 -10.16
C HIS A 66 13.53 -10.32 -10.00
N GLY A 67 14.42 -10.02 -9.04
CA GLY A 67 15.60 -10.85 -8.75
C GLY A 67 15.24 -12.21 -8.15
N ARG A 68 14.35 -12.23 -7.14
CA ARG A 68 13.91 -13.45 -6.44
C ARG A 68 13.15 -14.42 -7.35
N MET A 69 12.48 -13.93 -8.38
CA MET A 69 11.76 -14.75 -9.37
C MET A 69 12.67 -15.68 -10.18
N TRP A 70 13.95 -15.33 -10.40
CA TRP A 70 14.83 -16.05 -11.33
C TRP A 70 15.09 -17.50 -10.92
N GLN A 71 15.63 -17.71 -9.72
CA GLN A 71 15.98 -19.05 -9.23
C GLN A 71 14.78 -20.01 -9.29
N PRO A 72 13.64 -19.72 -8.64
CA PRO A 72 12.51 -20.64 -8.61
C PRO A 72 12.01 -20.99 -10.01
N GLY A 73 12.06 -20.06 -10.97
CA GLY A 73 11.70 -20.36 -12.35
C GLY A 73 12.65 -21.35 -13.03
N ILE A 74 13.97 -21.26 -12.82
CA ILE A 74 14.93 -22.21 -13.41
C ILE A 74 15.06 -23.53 -12.66
N SER A 75 14.60 -23.60 -11.41
CA SER A 75 14.55 -24.82 -10.59
C SER A 75 13.19 -25.51 -10.60
N ASN A 76 12.22 -24.98 -11.35
CA ASN A 76 10.84 -25.46 -11.46
C ASN A 76 10.00 -25.32 -10.17
N ASP A 77 10.38 -24.42 -9.26
CA ASP A 77 9.51 -23.96 -8.17
C ASP A 77 8.53 -22.90 -8.70
N TRP A 78 7.54 -23.38 -9.46
CA TRP A 78 6.54 -22.52 -10.11
C TRP A 78 5.66 -21.76 -9.13
N LYS A 79 5.51 -22.26 -7.89
CA LYS A 79 4.71 -21.58 -6.87
C LYS A 79 5.42 -20.31 -6.43
N LEU A 80 6.72 -20.41 -6.10
CA LEU A 80 7.50 -19.23 -5.72
C LEU A 80 7.73 -18.30 -6.93
N ALA A 81 8.01 -18.83 -8.12
CA ALA A 81 8.17 -18.00 -9.32
C ALA A 81 6.90 -17.19 -9.63
N GLY A 82 5.72 -17.81 -9.52
CA GLY A 82 4.43 -17.13 -9.69
C GLY A 82 4.13 -16.11 -8.60
N TYR A 83 4.47 -16.41 -7.34
CA TYR A 83 4.36 -15.45 -6.24
C TYR A 83 5.19 -14.20 -6.49
N GLU A 84 6.47 -14.36 -6.88
CA GLU A 84 7.35 -13.22 -7.15
C GLU A 84 6.90 -12.41 -8.38
N LEU A 85 6.35 -13.06 -9.41
CA LEU A 85 5.74 -12.38 -10.55
C LEU A 85 4.52 -11.53 -10.14
N GLU A 86 3.69 -12.03 -9.22
CA GLU A 86 2.57 -11.26 -8.69
C GLU A 86 3.05 -10.04 -7.91
N LYS A 87 4.12 -10.19 -7.10
CA LYS A 87 4.71 -9.05 -6.37
C LYS A 87 5.32 -8.00 -7.30
N VAL A 88 5.88 -8.42 -8.45
CA VAL A 88 6.28 -7.50 -9.52
C VAL A 88 5.09 -6.70 -10.04
N LYS A 89 3.97 -7.37 -10.35
CA LYS A 89 2.73 -6.72 -10.84
C LYS A 89 2.11 -5.75 -9.83
N GLU A 90 2.03 -6.17 -8.57
CA GLU A 90 1.57 -5.31 -7.47
C GLU A 90 2.44 -4.05 -7.36
N THR A 91 3.77 -4.21 -7.41
CA THR A 91 4.68 -3.07 -7.31
C THR A 91 4.59 -2.12 -8.52
N LEU A 92 4.36 -2.65 -9.74
CA LEU A 92 4.08 -1.83 -10.93
C LEU A 92 2.74 -1.08 -10.80
N THR A 93 1.74 -1.70 -10.17
CA THR A 93 0.46 -1.04 -9.87
C THR A 93 0.66 0.09 -8.86
N ASP A 94 1.45 -0.13 -7.79
CA ASP A 94 1.81 0.90 -6.82
C ASP A 94 2.58 2.05 -7.50
N LEU A 95 3.48 1.74 -8.44
CA LEU A 95 4.22 2.74 -9.21
C LEU A 95 3.29 3.61 -10.06
N SER A 96 2.36 2.99 -10.79
CA SER A 96 1.36 3.72 -11.58
C SER A 96 0.46 4.59 -10.69
N ALA A 97 -0.06 4.04 -9.60
CA ALA A 97 -0.94 4.76 -8.67
C ALA A 97 -0.27 5.97 -8.03
N ASN A 98 1.03 5.88 -7.72
CA ASN A 98 1.74 6.94 -7.02
C ASN A 98 2.49 7.90 -7.97
N PHE A 99 2.99 7.41 -9.10
CA PHE A 99 3.93 8.14 -9.98
C PHE A 99 3.52 8.13 -11.46
N GLY A 100 2.37 7.57 -11.82
CA GLY A 100 2.01 7.30 -13.23
C GLY A 100 2.11 8.50 -14.17
N THR A 101 1.66 9.67 -13.72
CA THR A 101 1.70 10.93 -14.48
C THR A 101 3.00 11.71 -14.30
N ASP A 102 3.89 11.27 -13.40
CA ASP A 102 5.17 11.93 -13.17
C ASP A 102 6.04 11.78 -14.43
N LYS A 103 6.54 12.91 -14.94
CA LYS A 103 7.40 12.95 -16.11
C LYS A 103 8.87 12.83 -15.69
N TYR A 104 9.58 11.90 -16.31
CA TYR A 104 11.03 11.71 -16.16
C TYR A 104 11.66 11.71 -17.55
N ALA A 105 12.59 12.64 -17.79
CA ALA A 105 13.16 12.90 -19.11
C ALA A 105 12.05 13.03 -20.19
N GLU A 106 12.02 12.12 -21.16
CA GLU A 106 11.12 12.19 -22.32
C GLU A 106 9.85 11.35 -22.16
N SER A 107 9.61 10.74 -20.99
CA SER A 107 8.47 9.82 -20.79
C SER A 107 7.76 10.01 -19.46
N THR A 108 6.59 9.38 -19.32
CA THR A 108 5.88 9.23 -18.05
C THR A 108 5.99 7.78 -17.56
N ILE A 109 5.85 7.58 -16.26
CA ILE A 109 5.90 6.23 -15.67
C ILE A 109 4.81 5.33 -16.25
N ASP A 110 3.57 5.81 -16.41
CA ASP A 110 2.49 5.00 -16.99
C ASP A 110 2.75 4.59 -18.44
N LEU A 111 3.36 5.49 -19.24
CA LEU A 111 3.70 5.16 -20.62
C LEU A 111 4.73 4.02 -20.65
N GLU A 112 5.77 4.06 -19.83
CA GLU A 112 6.76 2.97 -19.79
C GLU A 112 6.20 1.68 -19.17
N ILE A 113 5.34 1.78 -18.13
CA ILE A 113 4.67 0.62 -17.54
C ILE A 113 3.75 -0.07 -18.57
N SER A 114 3.03 0.69 -19.41
CA SER A 114 2.17 0.11 -20.44
C SER A 114 2.94 -0.79 -21.42
N LYS A 115 4.21 -0.47 -21.71
CA LYS A 115 5.08 -1.25 -22.60
C LYS A 115 5.51 -2.60 -21.99
N LEU A 116 5.39 -2.78 -20.67
CA LEU A 116 5.68 -4.03 -19.97
C LEU A 116 4.53 -5.04 -20.06
N GLN A 117 3.30 -4.60 -20.34
CA GLN A 117 2.08 -5.44 -20.23
C GLN A 117 2.17 -6.74 -21.02
N SER A 118 2.67 -6.67 -22.26
CA SER A 118 2.81 -7.85 -23.12
C SER A 118 3.83 -8.86 -22.56
N THR A 119 4.98 -8.38 -22.09
CA THR A 119 6.02 -9.23 -21.50
C THR A 119 5.58 -9.83 -20.17
N ILE A 120 4.83 -9.09 -19.34
CA ILE A 120 4.22 -9.61 -18.11
C ILE A 120 3.24 -10.74 -18.44
N ALA A 121 2.36 -10.54 -19.42
CA ALA A 121 1.42 -11.58 -19.84
C ALA A 121 2.15 -12.84 -20.37
N GLN A 122 3.25 -12.68 -21.11
CA GLN A 122 4.06 -13.81 -21.56
C GLN A 122 4.78 -14.53 -20.40
N MET A 123 5.24 -13.78 -19.39
CA MET A 123 5.77 -14.37 -18.15
C MET A 123 4.70 -15.18 -17.41
N GLU A 124 3.48 -14.66 -17.28
CA GLU A 124 2.37 -15.37 -16.65
C GLU A 124 2.06 -16.68 -17.41
N GLN A 125 2.05 -16.63 -18.75
CA GLN A 125 1.87 -17.82 -19.58
C GLN A 125 2.98 -18.84 -19.34
N ALA A 126 4.25 -18.42 -19.30
CA ALA A 126 5.38 -19.32 -19.06
C ALA A 126 5.32 -19.99 -17.68
N VAL A 127 4.98 -19.22 -16.63
CA VAL A 127 4.82 -19.75 -15.26
C VAL A 127 3.64 -20.72 -15.18
N ASN A 128 2.48 -20.37 -15.76
CA ASN A 128 1.30 -21.23 -15.76
C ASN A 128 1.50 -22.52 -16.56
N ALA A 129 2.18 -22.43 -17.70
CA ALA A 129 2.53 -23.58 -18.52
C ALA A 129 3.69 -24.41 -17.94
N LYS A 130 4.35 -23.92 -16.88
CA LYS A 130 5.54 -24.55 -16.28
C LYS A 130 6.65 -24.80 -17.31
N ASN A 131 6.78 -23.87 -18.25
CA ASN A 131 7.71 -23.97 -19.36
C ASN A 131 8.97 -23.17 -19.03
N LYS A 132 10.04 -23.89 -18.67
CA LYS A 132 11.32 -23.30 -18.29
C LYS A 132 11.99 -22.51 -19.42
N ASP A 133 11.95 -23.00 -20.65
CA ASP A 133 12.59 -22.32 -21.77
C ASP A 133 11.87 -21.00 -22.08
N SER A 134 10.52 -21.04 -22.13
CA SER A 134 9.72 -19.82 -22.26
C SER A 134 9.90 -18.88 -21.05
N PHE A 135 10.06 -19.40 -19.83
CA PHE A 135 10.32 -18.57 -18.66
C PHE A 135 11.65 -17.82 -18.79
N VAL A 136 12.72 -18.51 -19.19
CA VAL A 136 14.06 -17.90 -19.35
C VAL A 136 14.05 -16.81 -20.42
N GLU A 137 13.42 -17.08 -21.56
CA GLU A 137 13.27 -16.11 -22.65
C GLU A 137 12.52 -14.85 -22.17
N ASN A 138 11.36 -15.03 -21.55
CA ASN A 138 10.52 -13.92 -21.12
C ASN A 138 11.11 -13.16 -19.92
N TYR A 139 11.88 -13.82 -19.05
CA TYR A 139 12.62 -13.16 -17.96
C TYR A 139 13.67 -12.20 -18.52
N SER A 140 14.41 -12.64 -19.54
CA SER A 140 15.39 -11.80 -20.24
C SER A 140 14.73 -10.63 -20.97
N ALA A 141 13.57 -10.88 -21.61
CA ALA A 141 12.78 -9.82 -22.23
C ALA A 141 12.28 -8.80 -21.19
N LEU A 142 11.81 -9.26 -20.03
CA LEU A 142 11.36 -8.40 -18.94
C LEU A 142 12.51 -7.54 -18.41
N THR A 143 13.67 -8.15 -18.15
CA THR A 143 14.89 -7.46 -17.74
C THR A 143 15.28 -6.36 -18.74
N THR A 144 15.19 -6.67 -20.04
CA THR A 144 15.47 -5.72 -21.12
C THR A 144 14.50 -4.56 -21.09
N GLN A 145 13.20 -4.81 -20.89
CA GLN A 145 12.19 -3.76 -20.82
C GLN A 145 12.29 -2.90 -19.56
N CYS A 146 12.71 -3.47 -18.41
CA CYS A 146 13.06 -2.68 -17.23
C CYS A 146 14.17 -1.67 -17.56
N ASN A 147 15.22 -2.12 -18.25
CA ASN A 147 16.31 -1.24 -18.69
C ASN A 147 15.86 -0.21 -19.75
N SER A 148 14.93 -0.57 -20.64
CA SER A 148 14.32 0.38 -21.59
C SER A 148 13.56 1.50 -20.88
N CYS A 149 12.77 1.16 -19.85
CA CYS A 149 12.08 2.14 -19.01
C CYS A 149 13.08 3.08 -18.30
N HIS A 150 14.12 2.51 -17.68
CA HIS A 150 15.17 3.30 -17.03
C HIS A 150 15.86 4.25 -18.01
N LYS A 151 16.13 3.79 -19.23
CA LYS A 151 16.69 4.66 -20.28
C LYS A 151 15.74 5.78 -20.71
N ALA A 152 14.47 5.46 -20.96
CA ALA A 152 13.46 6.44 -21.37
C ALA A 152 13.21 7.52 -20.30
N THR A 153 13.42 7.16 -19.03
CA THR A 153 13.28 8.05 -17.88
C THR A 153 14.57 8.76 -17.46
N GLY A 154 15.67 8.61 -18.21
CA GLY A 154 16.96 9.26 -17.93
C GLY A 154 17.72 8.67 -16.74
N LEU A 155 17.41 7.42 -16.39
CA LEU A 155 17.95 6.66 -15.26
C LEU A 155 18.73 5.42 -15.72
N ASP A 156 19.33 5.46 -16.91
CA ASP A 156 20.05 4.34 -17.56
C ASP A 156 21.30 3.84 -16.80
N PHE A 157 21.78 4.62 -15.84
CA PHE A 157 22.81 4.19 -14.90
C PHE A 157 22.33 3.15 -13.89
N TYR A 158 21.01 3.03 -13.64
CA TYR A 158 20.43 1.92 -12.88
C TYR A 158 20.21 0.72 -13.80
N LYS A 159 21.22 -0.14 -13.94
CA LYS A 159 21.14 -1.34 -14.78
C LYS A 159 20.58 -2.53 -14.00
N VAL A 160 19.48 -3.08 -14.51
CA VAL A 160 18.94 -4.37 -14.08
C VAL A 160 19.72 -5.48 -14.80
N ILE A 161 20.21 -6.44 -14.04
CA ILE A 161 20.92 -7.61 -14.55
C ILE A 161 20.23 -8.88 -14.05
N GLN A 162 20.35 -9.96 -14.82
CA GLN A 162 19.98 -11.28 -14.34
C GLN A 162 20.88 -11.65 -13.14
N PRO A 163 20.33 -12.19 -12.04
CA PRO A 163 21.14 -12.63 -10.91
C PRO A 163 22.15 -13.72 -11.33
N VAL A 164 23.44 -13.49 -11.05
CA VAL A 164 24.54 -14.46 -11.28
C VAL A 164 24.73 -15.43 -10.11
N THR A 165 24.22 -15.06 -8.94
CA THR A 165 24.04 -15.92 -7.77
C THR A 165 22.57 -15.90 -7.41
N PRO A 166 22.00 -16.97 -6.83
CA PRO A 166 20.65 -16.92 -6.30
C PRO A 166 20.48 -15.67 -5.43
N ALA A 167 19.56 -14.79 -5.83
CA ALA A 167 19.25 -13.60 -5.08
C ALA A 167 18.52 -14.04 -3.81
N TYR A 168 19.29 -14.27 -2.74
CA TYR A 168 18.80 -14.59 -1.40
C TYR A 168 18.10 -15.96 -1.28
N SER A 169 18.78 -16.93 -0.66
CA SER A 169 18.20 -18.24 -0.32
C SER A 169 17.44 -18.24 1.02
N GLY A 170 16.92 -17.10 1.45
CA GLY A 170 16.30 -16.91 2.77
C GLY A 170 14.77 -16.87 2.72
N GLU A 171 14.16 -17.37 3.80
CA GLU A 171 12.73 -17.65 4.02
C GLU A 171 11.78 -16.58 3.45
N THR A 172 10.71 -17.06 2.80
CA THR A 172 9.58 -16.27 2.34
C THR A 172 8.84 -15.68 3.55
N GLU A 173 8.46 -14.40 3.47
CA GLU A 173 7.55 -13.75 4.43
C GLU A 173 6.23 -14.53 4.62
#